data_AF-A0A0P9JIG2-F1
#
_entry.id   AF-A0A0P9JIG2-F1
#
_cell.length_a   1.000
_cell.length_b   1.000
_cell.length_c   1.000
_cell.angle_alpha   90.00
_cell.angle_beta   90.00
_cell.angle_gamma   90.00
#
_symmetry.space_group_name_H-M   'P 1'
#
loop_
_entity.id
_entity.type
_entity.pdbx_description
1 polymer ?
#
loop_
_entity_poly.entity_id
_entity_poly.type
_entity_poly.pdbx_seq_one_letter_code
_entity_poly.pdbx_strand_id
1 'polypeptide(L)'
;MKNKKSKAGRAFVSGLLLAMSYHAMAQVEVAPVAGHQPTPLEQAVQNQSRSTPVVLSDKIHQIDNTLENTSAVHQYNFTAVRGQNVLITTPDSDYDQKWRLEYQVDGGEWQPKRHSFAERIEGLNPGSQVNIRIIATDGARFETADYSVVFGSFPHMRYELNHEEGFRLIPYGFTNPAFLATQALTEAMLEVTFTDSKAFPLEGGVFDFELNIKHHQANGKYTSDSSGKIMHRVTFKRCEGGSLADNFTHLSENGRETWSTRYEPKQYWARNVLPEQLADKPHVYNLGLICNRWLINWSRS
;
A
#
# COMPACT_ATOMS: atom_id res chain seq x y z
N MET A 1 1.11 -72.38 0.02
CA MET A 1 -0.12 -73.12 -0.38
C MET A 1 -0.85 -72.35 -1.49
N LYS A 2 -1.67 -73.07 -2.26
CA LYS A 2 -2.61 -72.69 -3.35
C LYS A 2 -3.17 -71.23 -3.28
N ASN A 3 -3.11 -70.41 -4.36
CA ASN A 3 -4.07 -70.31 -5.51
C ASN A 3 -5.40 -69.62 -5.08
N LYS A 4 -5.92 -68.51 -5.66
CA LYS A 4 -6.38 -68.25 -7.06
C LYS A 4 -6.59 -66.72 -7.28
N LYS A 5 -6.34 -66.14 -8.48
CA LYS A 5 -7.28 -65.76 -9.59
C LYS A 5 -8.47 -64.83 -9.17
N SER A 6 -8.98 -63.88 -9.97
CA SER A 6 -8.90 -63.69 -11.44
C SER A 6 -9.38 -62.30 -11.94
N LYS A 7 -8.91 -61.89 -13.14
CA LYS A 7 -9.56 -61.10 -14.24
C LYS A 7 -10.27 -59.77 -13.91
N ALA A 8 -9.95 -58.62 -14.54
CA ALA A 8 -9.84 -58.25 -15.96
C ALA A 8 -11.18 -57.86 -16.63
N GLY A 9 -11.24 -56.63 -17.17
CA GLY A 9 -12.33 -56.11 -18.01
C GLY A 9 -11.85 -54.88 -18.80
N ARG A 10 -11.87 -54.99 -20.14
CA ARG A 10 -11.56 -53.88 -21.08
C ARG A 10 -12.81 -53.02 -21.31
N ALA A 11 -12.62 -51.75 -21.65
CA ALA A 11 -13.48 -51.06 -22.62
C ALA A 11 -12.64 -50.05 -23.42
N PHE A 12 -12.97 -49.90 -24.71
CA PHE A 12 -12.29 -49.03 -25.66
C PHE A 12 -13.09 -47.74 -25.91
N VAL A 13 -12.37 -46.70 -26.33
CA VAL A 13 -12.71 -45.69 -27.37
C VAL A 13 -14.19 -45.59 -27.80
N SER A 14 -14.73 -44.36 -27.74
CA SER A 14 -15.77 -43.88 -28.67
C SER A 14 -15.33 -42.55 -29.29
N GLY A 15 -15.43 -42.44 -30.61
CA GLY A 15 -15.09 -41.23 -31.35
C GLY A 15 -16.24 -40.23 -31.43
N LEU A 16 -15.92 -38.96 -31.62
CA LEU A 16 -16.90 -37.94 -32.00
C LEU A 16 -17.20 -38.07 -33.50
N LEU A 17 -18.44 -38.37 -33.85
CA LEU A 17 -18.92 -38.35 -35.23
C LEU A 17 -19.40 -36.94 -35.60
N LEU A 18 -18.86 -36.40 -36.69
CA LEU A 18 -19.46 -35.28 -37.40
C LEU A 18 -20.76 -35.74 -38.07
N ALA A 19 -21.86 -35.06 -37.78
CA ALA A 19 -23.12 -35.22 -38.50
C ALA A 19 -23.59 -33.86 -39.03
N MET A 20 -23.64 -33.71 -40.35
CA MET A 20 -24.32 -32.60 -41.02
C MET A 20 -25.78 -32.96 -41.31
N SER A 21 -26.70 -32.00 -41.22
CA SER A 21 -28.07 -32.16 -41.73
C SER A 21 -28.67 -30.86 -42.29
N TYR A 22 -29.34 -31.02 -43.45
CA TYR A 22 -30.06 -30.04 -44.26
C TYR A 22 -31.29 -30.75 -44.87
N HIS A 23 -32.46 -30.16 -45.12
CA HIS A 23 -33.04 -28.85 -44.77
C HIS A 23 -34.48 -29.07 -44.29
N ALA A 24 -35.06 -28.12 -43.54
CA ALA A 24 -36.50 -27.87 -43.63
C ALA A 24 -36.85 -26.41 -43.26
N MET A 25 -37.54 -25.73 -44.17
CA MET A 25 -38.12 -24.41 -43.93
C MET A 25 -39.40 -24.53 -43.11
N ALA A 26 -39.60 -23.66 -42.14
CA ALA A 26 -40.93 -23.31 -41.63
C ALA A 26 -41.03 -21.79 -41.60
N GLN A 27 -41.63 -21.20 -42.64
CA GLN A 27 -41.96 -19.78 -42.63
C GLN A 27 -43.13 -19.57 -41.66
N VAL A 28 -42.85 -18.98 -40.49
CA VAL A 28 -43.88 -18.35 -39.67
C VAL A 28 -43.85 -16.87 -40.02
N GLU A 29 -44.87 -16.43 -40.75
CA GLU A 29 -45.04 -15.05 -41.17
C GLU A 29 -45.51 -14.21 -39.98
N VAL A 30 -44.56 -13.81 -39.13
CA VAL A 30 -44.80 -12.84 -38.04
C VAL A 30 -44.63 -11.44 -38.62
N ALA A 31 -45.69 -10.64 -38.54
CA ALA A 31 -45.67 -9.25 -38.98
C ALA A 31 -44.52 -8.46 -38.32
N PRO A 32 -43.89 -7.50 -39.03
CA PRO A 32 -42.79 -6.73 -38.47
C PRO A 32 -43.30 -5.85 -37.33
N VAL A 33 -43.08 -6.28 -36.09
CA VAL A 33 -43.13 -5.38 -34.94
C VAL A 33 -42.04 -4.34 -35.18
N ALA A 34 -42.44 -3.08 -35.33
CA ALA A 34 -41.51 -1.98 -35.49
C ALA A 34 -40.54 -1.97 -34.31
N GLY A 35 -39.29 -2.36 -34.58
CA GLY A 35 -38.22 -2.28 -33.59
C GLY A 35 -38.16 -0.84 -33.11
N HIS A 36 -38.37 -0.64 -31.80
CA HIS A 36 -38.18 0.67 -31.20
C HIS A 36 -36.70 1.03 -31.36
N GLN A 37 -36.44 1.89 -32.34
CA GLN A 37 -35.13 2.47 -32.53
C GLN A 37 -34.90 3.36 -31.30
N PRO A 38 -33.93 3.02 -30.42
CA PRO A 38 -33.79 3.68 -29.13
C PRO A 38 -33.65 5.18 -29.37
N THR A 39 -34.36 5.95 -28.56
CA THR A 39 -34.40 7.41 -28.72
C THR A 39 -32.99 7.99 -28.66
N PRO A 40 -32.73 9.17 -29.25
CA PRO A 40 -31.42 9.82 -29.13
C PRO A 40 -30.97 10.02 -27.67
N LEU A 41 -31.91 10.08 -26.72
CA LEU A 41 -31.64 10.06 -25.29
C LEU A 41 -31.19 8.69 -24.77
N GLU A 42 -31.84 7.59 -25.14
CA GLU A 42 -31.36 6.23 -24.79
C GLU A 42 -30.01 5.91 -25.44
N GLN A 43 -29.78 6.35 -26.67
CA GLN A 43 -28.47 6.22 -27.32
C GLN A 43 -27.41 7.12 -26.67
N ALA A 44 -27.78 8.32 -26.20
CA ALA A 44 -26.88 9.16 -25.42
C ALA A 44 -26.53 8.53 -24.06
N VAL A 45 -27.52 7.98 -23.35
CA VAL A 45 -27.32 7.27 -22.07
C VAL A 45 -26.49 6.00 -22.25
N GLN A 46 -26.67 5.25 -23.34
CA GLN A 46 -25.80 4.10 -23.66
C GLN A 46 -24.37 4.53 -24.08
N ASN A 47 -24.22 5.64 -24.79
CA ASN A 47 -22.90 6.15 -25.22
C ASN A 47 -22.12 6.87 -24.11
N GLN A 48 -22.80 7.44 -23.10
CA GLN A 48 -22.16 7.93 -21.86
C GLN A 48 -21.57 6.79 -21.00
N SER A 49 -21.92 5.53 -21.28
CA SER A 49 -21.64 4.37 -20.40
C SER A 49 -20.60 3.38 -20.94
N ARG A 50 -19.75 3.78 -21.91
CA ARG A 50 -18.69 2.91 -22.48
C ARG A 50 -17.27 3.51 -22.40
N SER A 51 -16.96 4.19 -21.31
CA SER A 51 -15.56 4.31 -20.87
C SER A 51 -15.07 2.90 -20.51
N THR A 52 -14.09 2.37 -21.24
CA THR A 52 -13.48 1.08 -20.89
C THR A 52 -12.63 1.29 -19.64
N PRO A 53 -12.86 0.58 -18.52
CA PRO A 53 -12.10 0.82 -17.31
C PRO A 53 -10.61 0.57 -17.50
N VAL A 54 -9.78 1.48 -16.99
CA VAL A 54 -8.33 1.26 -16.87
C VAL A 54 -8.11 0.18 -15.82
N VAL A 55 -7.62 -0.98 -16.25
CA VAL A 55 -7.31 -2.10 -15.34
C VAL A 55 -5.99 -1.82 -14.62
N LEU A 56 -6.06 -1.73 -13.31
CA LEU A 56 -4.93 -1.48 -12.41
C LEU A 56 -4.27 -2.78 -11.97
N SER A 57 -2.93 -2.77 -11.88
CA SER A 57 -2.17 -3.88 -11.31
C SER A 57 -2.40 -4.03 -9.80
N ASP A 58 -2.15 -5.22 -9.26
CA ASP A 58 -2.26 -5.54 -7.83
C ASP A 58 -1.18 -4.86 -6.97
N LYS A 59 -1.35 -3.55 -6.77
CA LYS A 59 -0.59 -2.67 -5.89
C LYS A 59 -1.48 -1.52 -5.40
N ILE A 60 -0.90 -0.51 -4.76
CA ILE A 60 -1.61 0.75 -4.51
C ILE A 60 -1.14 1.82 -5.50
N HIS A 61 -2.09 2.58 -6.04
CA HIS A 61 -1.83 3.60 -7.06
C HIS A 61 -2.22 4.98 -6.53
N GLN A 62 -1.40 5.97 -6.85
CA GLN A 62 -1.73 7.40 -6.75
C GLN A 62 -2.05 7.84 -8.19
N ILE A 63 -3.26 8.34 -8.40
CA ILE A 63 -3.84 8.63 -9.72
C ILE A 63 -4.15 10.11 -9.78
N ASP A 64 -3.29 10.87 -10.45
CA ASP A 64 -3.49 12.28 -10.76
C ASP A 64 -3.86 12.42 -12.24
N ASN A 65 -4.98 13.05 -12.55
CA ASN A 65 -5.50 13.19 -13.92
C ASN A 65 -6.54 14.33 -14.00
N THR A 66 -7.05 14.62 -15.19
CA THR A 66 -7.95 15.76 -15.45
C THR A 66 -9.21 15.32 -16.18
N LEU A 67 -10.40 15.62 -15.66
CA LEU A 67 -11.66 15.51 -16.39
C LEU A 67 -11.72 16.59 -17.48
N GLU A 68 -11.98 16.21 -18.74
CA GLU A 68 -11.93 17.12 -19.89
C GLU A 68 -13.20 17.96 -20.10
N ASN A 69 -14.25 17.71 -19.32
CA ASN A 69 -15.51 18.48 -19.25
C ASN A 69 -16.47 17.83 -18.23
N THR A 70 -17.62 18.48 -17.98
CA THR A 70 -18.67 18.00 -17.05
C THR A 70 -19.38 16.71 -17.46
N SER A 71 -19.16 16.19 -18.67
CA SER A 71 -19.70 14.90 -19.14
C SER A 71 -18.64 13.78 -19.19
N ALA A 72 -17.39 14.06 -18.81
CA ALA A 72 -16.32 13.08 -18.77
C ALA A 72 -16.55 12.05 -17.65
N VAL A 73 -16.16 10.79 -17.91
CA VAL A 73 -16.29 9.67 -16.97
C VAL A 73 -15.01 8.82 -17.04
N HIS A 74 -14.17 8.94 -16.03
CA HIS A 74 -12.95 8.13 -15.91
C HIS A 74 -13.22 6.92 -15.02
N GLN A 75 -12.96 5.72 -15.54
CA GLN A 75 -13.21 4.47 -14.81
C GLN A 75 -11.92 3.69 -14.59
N TYR A 76 -11.76 3.14 -13.39
CA TYR A 76 -10.64 2.29 -13.02
C TYR A 76 -11.15 1.00 -12.39
N ASN A 77 -10.54 -0.13 -12.75
CA ASN A 77 -10.82 -1.45 -12.18
C ASN A 77 -9.62 -1.94 -11.37
N PHE A 78 -9.87 -2.42 -10.16
CA PHE A 78 -8.88 -3.10 -9.33
C PHE A 78 -9.42 -4.48 -8.94
N THR A 79 -8.61 -5.53 -9.10
CA THR A 79 -8.97 -6.89 -8.68
C THR A 79 -8.28 -7.22 -7.35
N ALA A 80 -9.06 -7.53 -6.31
CA ALA A 80 -8.57 -8.03 -5.04
C ALA A 80 -8.14 -9.50 -5.17
N VAL A 81 -6.99 -9.73 -5.81
CA VAL A 81 -6.46 -11.06 -6.19
C VAL A 81 -6.52 -12.09 -5.05
N ARG A 82 -6.29 -11.67 -3.81
CA ARG A 82 -6.27 -12.51 -2.60
C ARG A 82 -7.46 -12.25 -1.66
N GLY A 83 -8.42 -11.42 -2.06
CA GLY A 83 -9.48 -10.90 -1.17
C GLY A 83 -8.90 -9.96 -0.11
N GLN A 84 -7.79 -9.29 -0.42
CA GLN A 84 -7.23 -8.21 0.40
C GLN A 84 -8.16 -7.00 0.41
N ASN A 85 -8.09 -6.21 1.47
CA ASN A 85 -8.86 -4.98 1.60
C ASN A 85 -8.38 -3.97 0.56
N VAL A 86 -9.30 -3.12 0.08
CA VAL A 86 -9.00 -2.07 -0.92
C VAL A 86 -9.18 -0.70 -0.28
N LEU A 87 -8.24 0.21 -0.53
CA LEU A 87 -8.29 1.61 -0.13
C LEU A 87 -8.87 2.46 -1.27
N ILE A 88 -9.74 3.42 -0.92
CA ILE A 88 -10.10 4.56 -1.76
C ILE A 88 -9.89 5.84 -0.93
N THR A 89 -8.94 6.69 -1.32
CA THR A 89 -8.73 8.01 -0.73
C THR A 89 -8.83 9.06 -1.82
N THR A 90 -9.41 10.22 -1.52
CA THR A 90 -9.52 11.35 -2.47
C THR A 90 -8.96 12.59 -1.80
N PRO A 91 -7.61 12.77 -1.79
CA PRO A 91 -6.91 13.79 -0.99
C PRO A 91 -7.05 15.22 -1.51
N ASP A 92 -7.83 15.41 -2.59
CA ASP A 92 -8.07 16.69 -3.25
C ASP A 92 -9.08 17.56 -2.49
N SER A 93 -8.85 18.88 -2.47
CA SER A 93 -9.78 19.86 -1.92
C SER A 93 -11.02 20.09 -2.77
N ASP A 94 -10.94 19.83 -4.08
CA ASP A 94 -12.04 20.06 -5.03
C ASP A 94 -13.05 18.89 -5.09
N TYR A 95 -12.80 17.83 -4.30
CA TYR A 95 -13.72 16.72 -4.09
C TYR A 95 -15.09 17.19 -3.60
N ASP A 96 -16.15 16.62 -4.17
CA ASP A 96 -17.57 16.96 -3.97
C ASP A 96 -17.94 18.41 -4.39
N GLN A 97 -16.99 19.23 -4.84
CA GLN A 97 -17.24 20.57 -5.38
C GLN A 97 -17.28 20.59 -6.90
N LYS A 98 -16.25 20.04 -7.55
CA LYS A 98 -16.16 19.90 -9.02
C LYS A 98 -16.42 18.48 -9.46
N TRP A 99 -15.85 17.51 -8.75
CA TRP A 99 -15.88 16.10 -9.10
C TRP A 99 -16.23 15.25 -7.89
N ARG A 100 -16.85 14.10 -8.13
CA ARG A 100 -17.15 13.07 -7.12
C ARG A 100 -16.67 11.70 -7.57
N LEU A 101 -16.53 10.79 -6.62
CA LEU A 101 -16.21 9.39 -6.86
C LEU A 101 -17.42 8.52 -6.51
N GLU A 102 -17.70 7.56 -7.37
CA GLU A 102 -18.64 6.47 -7.08
C GLU A 102 -17.90 5.13 -7.25
N TYR A 103 -18.26 4.12 -6.46
CA TYR A 103 -17.62 2.81 -6.50
C TYR A 103 -18.64 1.67 -6.53
N GLN A 104 -18.24 0.53 -7.09
CA GLN A 104 -19.02 -0.72 -7.06
C GLN A 104 -18.10 -1.92 -6.79
N VAL A 105 -18.66 -2.97 -6.21
CA VAL A 105 -17.99 -4.25 -5.98
C VAL A 105 -18.72 -5.35 -6.75
N ASP A 106 -17.99 -6.19 -7.47
CA ASP A 106 -18.49 -7.39 -8.18
C ASP A 106 -19.68 -7.12 -9.13
N GLY A 107 -19.75 -5.91 -9.71
CA GLY A 107 -20.81 -5.49 -10.63
C GLY A 107 -22.15 -5.17 -9.98
N GLY A 108 -22.19 -5.00 -8.65
CA GLY A 108 -23.35 -4.47 -7.93
C GLY A 108 -23.59 -2.98 -8.16
N GLU A 109 -24.61 -2.44 -7.48
CA GLU A 109 -25.03 -1.03 -7.61
C GLU A 109 -23.91 -0.03 -7.25
N TRP A 110 -23.73 1.00 -8.08
CA TRP A 110 -22.82 2.11 -7.82
C TRP A 110 -23.21 2.86 -6.53
N GLN A 111 -22.27 2.99 -5.61
CA GLN A 111 -22.41 3.72 -4.36
C GLN A 111 -21.59 5.02 -4.41
N PRO A 112 -22.16 6.17 -4.00
CA PRO A 112 -21.39 7.42 -3.90
C PRO A 112 -20.46 7.38 -2.69
N LYS A 113 -19.20 7.76 -2.92
CA LYS A 113 -18.24 8.00 -1.84
C LYS A 113 -18.65 9.28 -1.09
N ARG A 114 -18.98 9.14 0.19
CA ARG A 114 -19.68 10.19 0.96
C ARG A 114 -18.83 11.35 1.46
N HIS A 115 -17.52 11.19 1.46
CA HIS A 115 -16.56 12.17 1.98
C HIS A 115 -15.17 11.95 1.37
N SER A 116 -14.34 13.00 1.36
CA SER A 116 -12.99 12.95 0.81
C SER A 116 -12.05 11.99 1.54
N PHE A 117 -12.25 11.82 2.87
CA PHE A 117 -11.38 10.98 3.72
C PHE A 117 -11.27 9.54 3.22
N ALA A 118 -10.13 8.92 3.49
CA ALA A 118 -9.84 7.51 3.21
C ALA A 118 -10.99 6.56 3.60
N GLU A 119 -11.27 5.59 2.73
CA GLU A 119 -12.30 4.58 2.87
C GLU A 119 -11.72 3.20 2.57
N ARG A 120 -12.10 2.20 3.35
CA ARG A 120 -11.60 0.83 3.23
C ARG A 120 -12.75 -0.12 2.91
N ILE A 121 -12.64 -0.79 1.77
CA ILE A 121 -13.53 -1.88 1.37
C ILE A 121 -12.96 -3.17 1.94
N GLU A 122 -13.74 -3.84 2.79
CA GLU A 122 -13.38 -5.09 3.48
C GLU A 122 -14.31 -6.23 3.06
N GLY A 123 -14.00 -7.47 3.49
CA GLY A 123 -14.86 -8.64 3.24
C GLY A 123 -14.83 -9.18 1.80
N LEU A 124 -13.87 -8.75 0.99
CA LEU A 124 -13.71 -9.16 -0.41
C LEU A 124 -13.27 -10.62 -0.54
N ASN A 125 -13.82 -11.32 -1.53
CA ASN A 125 -13.37 -12.66 -1.91
C ASN A 125 -12.11 -12.57 -2.80
N PRO A 126 -11.29 -13.63 -2.86
CA PRO A 126 -10.22 -13.73 -3.87
C PRO A 126 -10.79 -13.59 -5.29
N GLY A 127 -10.29 -12.59 -6.03
CA GLY A 127 -10.74 -12.25 -7.37
C GLY A 127 -11.90 -11.24 -7.44
N SER A 128 -12.40 -10.73 -6.31
CA SER A 128 -13.42 -9.67 -6.31
C SER A 128 -12.93 -8.42 -7.05
N GLN A 129 -13.80 -7.81 -7.84
CA GLN A 129 -13.52 -6.61 -8.63
C GLN A 129 -14.11 -5.37 -7.97
N VAL A 130 -13.25 -4.45 -7.55
CA VAL A 130 -13.64 -3.11 -7.15
C VAL A 130 -13.48 -2.19 -8.36
N ASN A 131 -14.53 -1.46 -8.72
CA ASN A 131 -14.47 -0.44 -9.77
C ASN A 131 -14.74 0.92 -9.14
N ILE A 132 -14.04 1.95 -9.59
CA ILE A 132 -14.36 3.35 -9.29
C ILE A 132 -14.66 4.10 -10.58
N ARG A 133 -15.53 5.11 -10.49
CA ARG A 133 -15.72 6.11 -11.54
C ARG A 133 -15.61 7.52 -10.95
N ILE A 134 -14.85 8.36 -11.64
CA ILE A 134 -14.68 9.78 -11.35
C ILE A 134 -15.54 10.53 -12.37
N ILE A 135 -16.43 11.38 -11.86
CA ILE A 135 -17.42 12.13 -12.64
C ILE A 135 -17.59 13.53 -12.07
N ALA A 136 -18.19 14.45 -12.84
CA ALA A 136 -18.55 15.77 -12.34
C ALA A 136 -19.55 15.70 -11.17
N THR A 137 -19.48 16.66 -10.23
CA THR A 137 -20.54 16.90 -9.24
C THR A 137 -21.80 17.42 -9.94
N ASP A 138 -22.99 17.08 -9.45
CA ASP A 138 -24.24 17.48 -10.07
C ASP A 138 -24.39 19.01 -10.09
N GLY A 139 -24.55 19.59 -11.29
CA GLY A 139 -24.62 21.05 -11.48
C GLY A 139 -23.27 21.77 -11.46
N ALA A 140 -22.14 21.06 -11.33
CA ALA A 140 -20.80 21.63 -11.47
C ALA A 140 -20.61 22.28 -12.86
N ARG A 141 -19.76 23.31 -12.91
CA ARG A 141 -19.43 24.04 -14.14
C ARG A 141 -17.93 24.26 -14.21
N PHE A 142 -17.28 23.57 -15.14
CA PHE A 142 -15.86 23.71 -15.42
C PHE A 142 -15.58 23.35 -16.89
N GLU A 143 -14.49 23.91 -17.44
CA GLU A 143 -13.96 23.45 -18.73
C GLU A 143 -13.15 22.17 -18.50
N THR A 144 -12.23 22.19 -17.55
CA THR A 144 -11.53 21.01 -17.03
C THR A 144 -11.53 20.98 -15.50
N ALA A 145 -11.37 19.80 -14.91
CA ALA A 145 -11.19 19.64 -13.47
C ALA A 145 -10.13 18.59 -13.18
N ASP A 146 -9.01 19.01 -12.58
CA ASP A 146 -8.01 18.09 -12.05
C ASP A 146 -8.59 17.29 -10.87
N TYR A 147 -8.08 16.07 -10.69
CA TYR A 147 -8.41 15.22 -9.57
C TYR A 147 -7.21 14.37 -9.13
N SER A 148 -7.18 14.05 -7.84
CA SER A 148 -6.27 13.05 -7.26
C SER A 148 -7.04 11.97 -6.52
N VAL A 149 -6.71 10.70 -6.79
CA VAL A 149 -7.30 9.52 -6.13
C VAL A 149 -6.19 8.53 -5.76
N VAL A 150 -6.23 8.02 -4.52
CA VAL A 150 -5.47 6.82 -4.14
C VAL A 150 -6.38 5.61 -4.22
N PHE A 151 -5.99 4.59 -4.99
CA PHE A 151 -6.82 3.39 -5.20
C PHE A 151 -5.97 2.12 -5.32
N GLY A 152 -6.39 1.04 -4.66
CA GLY A 152 -5.76 -0.29 -4.74
C GLY A 152 -5.65 -1.00 -3.39
N SER A 153 -4.73 -1.95 -3.27
CA SER A 153 -4.54 -2.74 -2.03
C SER A 153 -4.29 -1.85 -0.80
N PHE A 154 -5.02 -2.09 0.30
CA PHE A 154 -4.91 -1.30 1.53
C PHE A 154 -3.54 -1.52 2.20
N PRO A 155 -2.74 -0.46 2.45
CA PRO A 155 -1.37 -0.61 2.92
C PRO A 155 -1.28 -0.73 4.44
N HIS A 156 -0.61 -1.78 4.89
CA HIS A 156 -0.07 -1.92 6.24
C HIS A 156 1.44 -1.66 6.22
N MET A 157 1.95 -0.91 7.19
CA MET A 157 3.32 -0.43 7.22
C MET A 157 4.03 -0.88 8.49
N ARG A 158 5.28 -1.31 8.37
CA ARG A 158 6.22 -1.51 9.49
C ARG A 158 7.53 -0.84 9.15
N TYR A 159 8.22 -0.28 10.13
CA TYR A 159 9.53 0.30 9.94
C TYR A 159 10.43 0.08 11.15
N GLU A 160 11.73 0.02 10.90
CA GLU A 160 12.78 -0.08 11.91
C GLU A 160 13.95 0.83 11.50
N LEU A 161 14.53 1.52 12.48
CA LEU A 161 15.76 2.29 12.28
C LEU A 161 16.86 1.55 13.05
N ASN A 162 17.62 0.73 12.32
CA ASN A 162 18.63 -0.16 12.89
C ASN A 162 19.72 0.63 13.60
N HIS A 163 20.27 0.05 14.67
CA HIS A 163 21.51 0.55 15.28
C HIS A 163 22.64 0.58 14.25
N GLU A 164 23.59 1.49 14.43
CA GLU A 164 24.85 1.42 13.68
C GLU A 164 25.64 0.19 14.12
N GLU A 165 26.15 -0.57 13.14
CA GLU A 165 26.97 -1.73 13.41
C GLU A 165 28.37 -1.34 13.96
N GLY A 166 29.05 -2.30 14.58
CA GLY A 166 30.45 -2.13 14.96
C GLY A 166 30.72 -1.39 16.28
N PHE A 167 29.71 -0.99 17.06
CA PHE A 167 29.93 -0.46 18.41
C PHE A 167 29.05 -1.08 19.51
N ARG A 168 29.49 -0.93 20.77
CA ARG A 168 28.72 -1.34 21.95
C ARG A 168 27.59 -0.35 22.25
N LEU A 169 26.36 -0.83 22.23
CA LEU A 169 25.18 -0.06 22.61
C LEU A 169 25.25 0.31 24.09
N ILE A 170 24.79 1.53 24.43
CA ILE A 170 24.58 1.93 25.81
C ILE A 170 23.39 1.10 26.36
N PRO A 171 23.51 0.41 27.51
CA PRO A 171 22.44 -0.42 28.04
C PRO A 171 21.19 0.37 28.49
N TYR A 172 20.05 -0.32 28.57
CA TYR A 172 18.82 0.24 29.14
C TYR A 172 19.05 0.76 30.56
N GLY A 173 18.54 1.96 30.85
CA GLY A 173 18.65 2.60 32.17
C GLY A 173 19.91 3.45 32.38
N PHE A 174 20.91 3.35 31.50
CA PHE A 174 22.17 4.12 31.60
C PHE A 174 22.09 5.49 30.89
N THR A 175 20.89 5.90 30.47
CA THR A 175 20.62 7.13 29.72
C THR A 175 19.32 7.77 30.20
N ASN A 176 19.16 9.06 29.92
CA ASN A 176 17.88 9.76 29.94
C ASN A 176 17.52 10.20 28.50
N PRO A 177 16.43 9.70 27.89
CA PRO A 177 15.48 8.72 28.41
C PRO A 177 16.09 7.32 28.56
N ALA A 178 15.56 6.50 29.47
CA ALA A 178 16.11 5.19 29.85
C ALA A 178 16.15 4.13 28.71
N PHE A 179 15.31 4.30 27.69
CA PHE A 179 15.28 3.46 26.50
C PHE A 179 15.54 4.28 25.24
N LEU A 180 16.53 3.81 24.48
CA LEU A 180 16.92 4.31 23.17
C LEU A 180 16.65 3.18 22.16
N ALA A 181 15.64 3.36 21.31
CA ALA A 181 15.23 2.38 20.31
C ALA A 181 16.28 2.20 19.21
N THR A 182 16.99 3.29 18.88
CA THR A 182 18.15 3.29 17.98
C THR A 182 19.33 3.95 18.68
N GLN A 183 20.54 3.56 18.31
CA GLN A 183 21.78 4.27 18.67
C GLN A 183 22.70 4.28 17.45
N ALA A 184 23.24 5.45 17.10
CA ALA A 184 24.11 5.63 15.94
C ALA A 184 25.10 6.77 16.21
N LEU A 185 26.25 6.76 15.55
CA LEU A 185 27.36 7.72 15.62
C LEU A 185 27.51 8.51 14.32
N THR A 186 27.42 7.82 13.18
CA THR A 186 27.58 8.34 11.82
C THR A 186 26.45 7.93 10.88
N GLU A 187 25.86 6.74 11.02
CA GLU A 187 24.78 6.27 10.14
C GLU A 187 23.86 5.23 10.78
N ALA A 188 22.62 5.16 10.30
CA ALA A 188 21.65 4.12 10.65
C ALA A 188 20.92 3.65 9.39
N MET A 189 20.56 2.37 9.33
CA MET A 189 19.75 1.84 8.23
C MET A 189 18.27 1.92 8.59
N LEU A 190 17.50 2.65 7.79
CA LEU A 190 16.05 2.72 7.88
C LEU A 190 15.45 1.70 6.93
N GLU A 191 14.79 0.69 7.50
CA GLU A 191 14.08 -0.35 6.76
C GLU A 191 12.58 -0.15 6.93
N VAL A 192 11.84 -0.17 5.82
CA VAL A 192 10.37 -0.11 5.82
C VAL A 192 9.85 -1.28 5.00
N THR A 193 8.80 -1.93 5.49
CA THR A 193 8.04 -2.93 4.74
C THR A 193 6.58 -2.53 4.69
N PHE A 194 6.03 -2.53 3.48
CA PHE A 194 4.62 -2.40 3.17
C PHE A 194 4.05 -3.75 2.75
N THR A 195 2.89 -4.09 3.30
CA THR A 195 2.10 -5.27 2.89
C THR A 195 0.64 -4.91 2.69
N ASP A 196 -0.09 -5.75 1.95
CA ASP A 196 -1.55 -5.74 1.95
C ASP A 196 -2.13 -6.36 3.25
N SER A 197 -3.46 -6.39 3.37
CA SER A 197 -4.14 -7.01 4.53
C SER A 197 -4.11 -8.54 4.57
N LYS A 198 -3.42 -9.19 3.61
CA LYS A 198 -3.09 -10.63 3.59
C LYS A 198 -1.60 -10.88 3.81
N ALA A 199 -0.84 -9.85 4.21
CA ALA A 199 0.60 -9.86 4.43
C ALA A 199 1.47 -10.14 3.19
N PHE A 200 0.94 -9.89 1.97
CA PHE A 200 1.75 -9.92 0.75
C PHE A 200 2.44 -8.56 0.54
N PRO A 201 3.68 -8.53 0.02
CA PRO A 201 4.40 -7.29 -0.27
C PRO A 201 3.60 -6.32 -1.15
N LEU A 202 3.70 -5.01 -0.86
CA LEU A 202 2.90 -3.99 -1.52
C LEU A 202 3.76 -2.84 -2.06
N GLU A 203 3.82 -2.75 -3.40
CA GLU A 203 4.40 -1.63 -4.14
C GLU A 203 3.53 -0.37 -4.04
N GLY A 204 4.16 0.82 -4.04
CA GLY A 204 3.46 2.11 -4.12
C GLY A 204 3.01 2.71 -2.78
N GLY A 205 3.23 2.01 -1.67
CA GLY A 205 2.95 2.51 -0.33
C GLY A 205 3.85 3.70 0.02
N VAL A 206 3.27 4.77 0.59
CA VAL A 206 4.01 6.01 0.89
C VAL A 206 4.23 6.14 2.40
N PHE A 207 5.51 6.17 2.77
CA PHE A 207 6.02 6.34 4.13
C PHE A 207 6.65 7.73 4.25
N ASP A 208 6.33 8.45 5.32
CA ASP A 208 6.82 9.80 5.58
C ASP A 208 7.58 9.80 6.92
N PHE A 209 8.89 10.05 6.85
CA PHE A 209 9.82 9.97 7.97
C PHE A 209 10.15 11.35 8.52
N GLU A 210 10.12 11.48 9.84
CA GLU A 210 10.54 12.69 10.52
C GLU A 210 11.52 12.34 11.65
N LEU A 211 12.77 12.79 11.49
CA LEU A 211 13.74 12.90 12.57
C LEU A 211 13.68 14.30 13.17
N ASN A 212 13.67 14.40 14.50
CA ASN A 212 13.68 15.66 15.26
C ASN A 212 15.08 16.32 15.25
N ILE A 213 15.56 16.60 14.05
CA ILE A 213 16.72 17.44 13.72
C ILE A 213 16.26 18.37 12.61
N LYS A 214 16.35 19.68 12.84
CA LYS A 214 15.82 20.70 11.92
C LYS A 214 16.46 20.58 10.53
N HIS A 215 15.64 20.46 9.49
CA HIS A 215 16.03 20.27 8.09
C HIS A 215 16.99 19.08 7.86
N HIS A 216 16.80 17.96 8.57
CA HIS A 216 17.58 16.76 8.32
C HIS A 216 17.27 16.17 6.94
N GLN A 217 18.30 15.80 6.19
CA GLN A 217 18.18 15.35 4.78
C GLN A 217 17.38 14.06 4.59
N ALA A 218 17.24 13.25 5.64
CA ALA A 218 16.45 12.02 5.60
C ALA A 218 14.95 12.26 5.82
N ASN A 219 14.53 13.45 6.25
CA ASN A 219 13.12 13.75 6.49
C ASN A 219 12.38 13.89 5.17
N GLY A 220 11.19 13.26 5.07
CA GLY A 220 10.33 13.34 3.90
C GLY A 220 9.73 12.00 3.49
N LYS A 221 9.15 11.99 2.29
CA LYS A 221 8.35 10.88 1.76
C LYS A 221 9.18 9.94 0.88
N TYR A 222 8.92 8.65 1.04
CA TYR A 222 9.51 7.56 0.27
C TYR A 222 8.41 6.58 -0.14
N THR A 223 8.58 5.92 -1.28
CA THR A 223 7.59 4.99 -1.87
C THR A 223 8.17 3.58 -1.93
N SER A 224 7.38 2.57 -1.57
CA SER A 224 7.82 1.17 -1.63
C SER A 224 8.00 0.64 -3.05
N ASP A 225 9.04 -0.16 -3.24
CA ASP A 225 9.34 -0.88 -4.47
C ASP A 225 8.45 -2.12 -4.67
N SER A 226 8.67 -2.86 -5.76
CA SER A 226 7.93 -4.08 -6.10
C SER A 226 8.12 -5.24 -5.10
N SER A 227 9.10 -5.15 -4.19
CA SER A 227 9.28 -6.06 -3.06
C SER A 227 8.58 -5.58 -1.79
N GLY A 228 7.80 -4.49 -1.89
CA GLY A 228 7.13 -3.83 -0.77
C GLY A 228 8.09 -3.12 0.17
N LYS A 229 9.32 -2.80 -0.24
CA LYS A 229 10.36 -2.30 0.66
C LYS A 229 10.79 -0.87 0.37
N ILE A 230 11.31 -0.22 1.41
CA ILE A 230 12.10 1.00 1.34
C ILE A 230 13.34 0.76 2.20
N MET A 231 14.52 1.02 1.63
CA MET A 231 15.80 0.94 2.32
C MET A 231 16.48 2.31 2.20
N HIS A 232 16.76 2.97 3.31
CA HIS A 232 17.37 4.30 3.30
C HIS A 232 18.47 4.43 4.35
N ARG A 233 19.64 4.91 3.93
CA ARG A 233 20.77 5.18 4.83
C ARG A 233 20.64 6.57 5.43
N VAL A 234 20.26 6.65 6.69
CA VAL A 234 20.20 7.90 7.45
C VAL A 234 21.62 8.22 7.96
N THR A 235 22.29 9.21 7.38
CA THR A 235 23.60 9.67 7.85
C THR A 235 23.46 10.84 8.82
N PHE A 236 24.21 10.83 9.91
CA PHE A 236 24.22 11.89 10.92
C PHE A 236 25.51 12.71 10.86
N LYS A 237 25.39 14.02 11.15
CA LYS A 237 26.57 14.83 11.46
C LYS A 237 27.03 14.52 12.88
N ARG A 238 28.35 14.54 13.12
CA ARG A 238 28.89 14.48 14.49
C ARG A 238 28.28 15.61 15.33
N CYS A 239 27.77 15.25 16.50
CA CYS A 239 27.42 16.22 17.54
C CYS A 239 28.64 16.59 18.38
N GLU A 240 28.69 17.83 18.84
CA GLU A 240 29.66 18.32 19.81
C GLU A 240 28.94 18.58 21.13
N GLY A 241 29.41 17.96 22.22
CA GLY A 241 28.72 17.97 23.51
C GLY A 241 27.94 16.68 23.75
N GLY A 242 26.68 16.80 24.14
CA GLY A 242 25.82 15.68 24.56
C GLY A 242 25.87 15.34 26.06
N SER A 243 24.79 14.73 26.54
CA SER A 243 24.65 14.19 27.90
C SER A 243 25.65 13.05 28.12
N LEU A 244 26.20 12.98 29.33
CA LEU A 244 27.00 11.82 29.74
C LEU A 244 26.05 10.67 30.10
N ALA A 245 26.21 9.53 29.45
CA ALA A 245 25.58 8.28 29.87
C ALA A 245 26.32 7.71 31.09
N ASP A 246 25.63 6.91 31.90
CA ASP A 246 26.27 6.15 32.96
C ASP A 246 27.33 5.21 32.37
N ASN A 247 28.43 5.02 33.11
CA ASN A 247 29.52 4.17 32.66
C ASN A 247 29.09 2.71 32.70
N PHE A 248 29.07 2.04 31.54
CA PHE A 248 28.69 0.63 31.43
C PHE A 248 29.92 -0.25 31.20
N THR A 249 29.84 -1.48 31.69
CA THR A 249 30.93 -2.46 31.56
C THR A 249 30.50 -3.63 30.69
N HIS A 250 31.30 -3.93 29.68
CA HIS A 250 31.13 -5.04 28.77
C HIS A 250 32.21 -6.12 29.05
N LEU A 251 31.82 -7.39 29.01
CA LEU A 251 32.76 -8.52 29.05
C LEU A 251 33.02 -8.97 27.62
N SER A 252 34.23 -8.76 27.12
CA SER A 252 34.70 -9.33 25.86
C SER A 252 35.55 -10.58 26.13
N GLU A 253 35.83 -11.35 25.08
CA GLU A 253 36.71 -12.53 25.15
C GLU A 253 38.12 -12.20 25.69
N ASN A 254 38.55 -10.95 25.56
CA ASN A 254 39.88 -10.47 25.95
C ASN A 254 39.91 -9.73 27.30
N GLY A 255 38.77 -9.66 28.01
CA GLY A 255 38.66 -9.05 29.32
C GLY A 255 37.45 -8.12 29.49
N ARG A 256 37.53 -7.28 30.52
CA ARG A 256 36.48 -6.35 30.94
C ARG A 256 36.78 -4.94 30.43
N GLU A 257 35.85 -4.37 29.68
CA GLU A 257 35.90 -3.02 29.13
C GLU A 257 34.87 -2.13 29.84
N THR A 258 35.29 -1.03 30.47
CA THR A 258 34.35 -0.01 30.98
C THR A 258 34.35 1.19 30.04
N TRP A 259 33.19 1.48 29.48
CA TRP A 259 32.96 2.53 28.50
C TRP A 259 32.26 3.72 29.13
N SER A 260 32.70 4.92 28.76
CA SER A 260 32.00 6.17 29.03
C SER A 260 31.61 6.82 27.71
N THR A 261 30.41 7.39 27.62
CA THR A 261 29.82 7.83 26.35
C THR A 261 29.08 9.15 26.52
N ARG A 262 29.27 10.08 25.58
CA ARG A 262 28.37 11.22 25.36
C ARG A 262 27.43 10.95 24.21
N TYR A 263 26.15 11.29 24.41
CA TYR A 263 25.10 11.14 23.42
C TYR A 263 24.13 12.32 23.48
N GLU A 264 23.44 12.59 22.38
CA GLU A 264 22.26 13.45 22.33
C GLU A 264 21.00 12.61 22.12
N PRO A 265 19.99 12.69 23.00
CA PRO A 265 18.69 12.12 22.73
C PRO A 265 18.01 12.94 21.62
N LYS A 266 17.62 12.24 20.54
CA LYS A 266 16.74 12.74 19.49
C LYS A 266 15.48 11.87 19.46
N GLN A 267 14.48 12.31 18.71
CA GLN A 267 13.26 11.54 18.47
C GLN A 267 13.07 11.33 16.99
N TYR A 268 12.50 10.20 16.60
CA TYR A 268 12.03 9.96 15.24
C TYR A 268 10.67 9.28 15.25
N TRP A 269 9.91 9.48 14.19
CA TRP A 269 8.66 8.80 13.91
C TRP A 269 8.45 8.67 12.40
N ALA A 270 7.48 7.86 12.02
CA ALA A 270 7.00 7.81 10.65
C ALA A 270 5.50 7.52 10.59
N ARG A 271 4.88 7.92 9.48
CA ARG A 271 3.46 7.68 9.17
C ARG A 271 3.30 7.01 7.82
N ASN A 272 2.31 6.12 7.74
CA ASN A 272 1.76 5.66 6.46
C ASN A 272 0.80 6.74 5.96
N VAL A 273 1.10 7.37 4.84
CA VAL A 273 0.39 8.59 4.41
C VAL A 273 -0.97 8.26 3.79
N LEU A 274 -1.03 7.19 2.98
CA LEU A 274 -2.15 6.95 2.07
C LEU A 274 -3.50 6.64 2.75
N PRO A 275 -3.56 5.90 3.88
CA PRO A 275 -4.81 5.63 4.58
C PRO A 275 -5.35 6.77 5.45
N GLU A 276 -4.67 7.92 5.52
CA GLU A 276 -5.08 9.07 6.33
C GLU A 276 -5.50 8.70 7.77
N GLN A 277 -6.76 8.91 8.15
CA GLN A 277 -7.31 8.59 9.48
C GLN A 277 -7.45 7.08 9.76
N LEU A 278 -7.29 6.23 8.75
CA LEU A 278 -7.26 4.77 8.86
C LEU A 278 -5.83 4.21 9.07
N ALA A 279 -4.82 5.08 9.12
CA ALA A 279 -3.45 4.70 9.44
C ALA A 279 -3.25 4.49 10.94
N ASP A 280 -2.31 3.60 11.30
CA ASP A 280 -1.90 3.43 12.69
C ASP A 280 -1.27 4.72 13.25
N LYS A 281 -1.54 5.01 14.52
CA LYS A 281 -0.97 6.20 15.19
C LYS A 281 0.56 6.09 15.19
N PRO A 282 1.29 7.13 14.73
CA PRO A 282 2.75 7.10 14.70
C PRO A 282 3.30 6.98 16.13
N HIS A 283 4.17 5.99 16.37
CA HIS A 283 4.93 5.90 17.60
C HIS A 283 6.19 6.80 17.50
N VAL A 284 6.49 7.51 18.59
CA VAL A 284 7.68 8.37 18.68
C VAL A 284 8.77 7.60 19.42
N TYR A 285 9.84 7.27 18.70
CA TYR A 285 10.97 6.52 19.21
C TYR A 285 12.13 7.45 19.60
N ASN A 286 12.93 7.05 20.59
CA ASN A 286 14.13 7.78 20.99
C ASN A 286 15.37 7.23 20.26
N LEU A 287 16.14 8.12 19.63
CA LEU A 287 17.46 7.85 19.05
C LEU A 287 18.53 8.39 20.01
N GLY A 288 19.50 7.55 20.36
CA GLY A 288 20.77 8.00 20.96
C GLY A 288 21.80 8.33 19.88
N LEU A 289 21.91 9.60 19.51
CA LEU A 289 23.00 10.05 18.63
C LEU A 289 24.29 10.13 19.46
N ILE A 290 25.23 9.23 19.23
CA ILE A 290 26.51 9.18 19.93
C ILE A 290 27.40 10.33 19.45
N CYS A 291 27.91 11.14 20.37
CA CYS A 291 28.79 12.27 20.05
C CYS A 291 30.26 11.89 20.25
N ASN A 292 30.57 11.23 21.37
CA ASN A 292 31.91 10.77 21.72
C ASN A 292 31.83 9.52 22.61
N ARG A 293 32.83 8.65 22.53
CA ARG A 293 32.94 7.46 23.39
C ARG A 293 34.40 7.17 23.71
N TRP A 294 34.67 6.79 24.96
CA TRP A 294 36.00 6.53 25.47
C TRP A 294 36.02 5.23 26.29
N LEU A 295 37.06 4.42 26.11
CA LEU A 295 37.37 3.30 26.99
C LEU A 295 38.07 3.88 28.23
N ILE A 296 37.41 3.87 29.38
CA ILE A 296 37.92 4.49 30.62
C ILE A 296 38.60 3.50 31.56
N ASN A 297 38.33 2.20 31.39
CA ASN A 297 39.04 1.13 32.07
C ASN A 297 39.08 -0.12 31.19
N TRP A 298 40.19 -0.85 31.23
CA TRP A 298 40.32 -2.17 30.63
C TRP A 298 41.17 -3.07 31.53
N SER A 299 40.66 -4.26 31.83
CA SER A 299 41.38 -5.28 32.60
C SER A 299 41.22 -6.65 31.96
N ARG A 300 42.30 -7.40 31.81
CA ARG A 300 42.24 -8.83 31.43
C ARG A 300 41.44 -9.62 32.47
N SER A 301 40.72 -10.63 31.98
CA SER A 301 40.12 -11.72 32.79
C SER A 301 41.18 -12.71 33.24
#